data_AF-A0A977L4N4-F1
#
_entry.id   AF-A0A977L4N4-F1
#
_cell.length_a   1.000
_cell.length_b   1.000
_cell.length_c   1.000
_cell.angle_alpha   90.00
_cell.angle_beta   90.00
_cell.angle_gamma   90.00
#
_symmetry.space_group_name_H-M   'P 1'
#
loop_
_entity.id
_entity.type
_entity.pdbx_description
1 polymer ?
#
loop_
_entity_poly.entity_id
_entity_poly.type
_entity_poly.pdbx_seq_one_letter_code
_entity_poly.pdbx_strand_id
1 'polypeptide(L)'
;MLTHFKLLNDLRRTAIAFCLVATCWLWFLGPVEAVSYNRANLVNCDFSGQDLRDAEFDHANLRGCNFSHANLQGVRFFSANLESANFEAADLRASDFESSRLTHANLTNALLEGAFGTNAKFGEAIITGADFTDIILRPDTEAYLCGLAQGTNPITGRNTLDTLFCKG
;
A
#
# COMPACT_ATOMS: atom_id res chain seq x y z
N MET A 1 -3.48 8.23 65.48
CA MET A 1 -3.27 6.89 64.88
C MET A 1 -4.15 6.64 63.65
N LEU A 2 -5.42 7.08 63.63
CA LEU A 2 -6.35 6.86 62.50
C LEU A 2 -6.12 7.73 61.23
N THR A 3 -5.56 8.93 61.36
CA THR A 3 -5.30 9.84 60.22
C THR A 3 -4.11 9.41 59.35
N HIS A 4 -3.08 8.83 59.97
CA HIS A 4 -1.88 8.34 59.27
C HIS A 4 -2.16 7.08 58.43
N PHE A 5 -3.13 6.26 58.85
CA PHE A 5 -3.53 5.04 58.13
C PHE A 5 -4.38 5.35 56.89
N LYS A 6 -5.18 6.42 56.94
CA LYS A 6 -6.02 6.89 55.82
C LYS A 6 -5.16 7.49 54.70
N LEU A 7 -4.14 8.28 55.07
CA LEU A 7 -3.18 8.88 54.14
C LEU A 7 -2.37 7.81 53.38
N LEU A 8 -1.92 6.76 54.07
CA LEU A 8 -1.19 5.63 53.45
C LEU A 8 -2.05 4.82 52.46
N ASN A 9 -3.35 4.68 52.75
CA ASN A 9 -4.28 3.97 51.87
C ASN A 9 -4.64 4.78 50.61
N ASP A 10 -4.77 6.10 50.72
CA ASP A 10 -5.00 6.98 49.56
C ASP A 10 -3.76 7.07 48.68
N LEU A 11 -2.55 7.16 49.26
CA LEU A 11 -1.27 7.09 48.55
C LEU A 11 -1.07 5.74 47.82
N ARG A 12 -1.52 4.63 48.41
CA ARG A 12 -1.52 3.31 47.76
C ARG A 12 -2.50 3.25 46.58
N ARG A 13 -3.71 3.81 46.74
CA ARG A 13 -4.74 3.81 45.69
C ARG A 13 -4.35 4.68 44.49
N THR A 14 -3.74 5.85 44.72
CA THR A 14 -3.26 6.71 43.64
C THR A 14 -2.04 6.12 42.94
N ALA A 15 -1.11 5.49 43.68
CA ALA A 15 0.02 4.78 43.10
C ALA A 15 -0.40 3.57 42.23
N ILE A 16 -1.38 2.77 42.67
CA ILE A 16 -1.92 1.64 41.89
C ILE A 16 -2.66 2.13 40.63
N ALA A 17 -3.42 3.22 40.73
CA ALA A 17 -4.08 3.83 39.57
C ALA A 17 -3.07 4.36 38.54
N PHE A 18 -1.97 4.99 38.98
CA PHE A 18 -0.88 5.42 38.10
C PHE A 18 -0.14 4.25 37.45
N CYS A 19 0.11 3.16 38.18
CA CYS A 19 0.75 1.96 37.62
C CYS A 19 -0.11 1.32 36.53
N LEU A 20 -1.44 1.21 36.71
CA LEU A 20 -2.34 0.61 35.72
C LEU A 20 -2.43 1.43 34.43
N VAL A 21 -2.41 2.76 34.54
CA VAL A 21 -2.35 3.65 33.38
C VAL A 21 -0.97 3.56 32.73
N ALA A 22 0.14 3.68 33.46
CA ALA A 22 1.49 3.57 32.90
C ALA A 22 1.77 2.21 32.22
N THR A 23 1.24 1.10 32.75
CA THR A 23 1.32 -0.21 32.09
C THR A 23 0.41 -0.30 30.87
N CYS A 24 -0.72 0.40 30.84
CA CYS A 24 -1.60 0.44 29.67
C CYS A 24 -0.92 1.15 28.48
N TRP A 25 -0.15 2.21 28.72
CA TRP A 25 0.61 2.91 27.67
C TRP A 25 1.75 2.05 27.11
N LEU A 26 2.30 1.13 27.92
CA LEU A 26 3.31 0.16 27.50
C LEU A 26 2.74 -1.01 26.68
N TRP A 27 1.41 -1.24 26.70
CA TRP A 27 0.73 -2.20 25.82
C TRP A 27 0.36 -1.60 24.46
N PHE A 28 0.29 -0.27 24.37
CA PHE A 28 0.11 0.47 23.11
C PHE A 28 1.42 0.67 22.33
N LEU A 29 2.56 0.29 22.91
CA LEU A 29 3.86 0.17 22.24
C LEU A 29 4.18 -1.30 21.93
N GLY A 30 3.19 -2.04 21.41
CA GLY A 30 3.51 -3.25 20.67
C GLY A 30 4.39 -2.86 19.46
N PRO A 31 5.37 -3.69 19.06
CA PRO A 31 6.04 -3.45 17.79
C PRO A 31 4.96 -3.33 16.69
N VAL A 32 5.11 -2.35 15.79
CA VAL A 32 4.37 -2.39 14.53
C VAL A 32 4.86 -3.64 13.82
N GLU A 33 4.12 -4.74 13.97
CA GLU A 33 4.44 -5.97 13.28
C GLU A 33 4.12 -5.75 11.80
N ALA A 34 5.10 -6.08 10.95
CA ALA A 34 4.87 -6.17 9.52
C ALA A 34 3.67 -7.11 9.29
N VAL A 35 2.61 -6.60 8.67
CA VAL A 35 1.39 -7.38 8.49
C VAL A 35 1.54 -8.20 7.21
N SER A 36 1.78 -9.50 7.37
CA SER A 36 1.88 -10.41 6.23
C SER A 36 0.50 -10.94 5.83
N TYR A 37 0.09 -10.62 4.61
CA TYR A 37 -1.07 -11.19 3.91
C TYR A 37 -0.65 -12.20 2.84
N ASN A 38 0.58 -12.72 2.92
CA ASN A 38 1.11 -13.64 1.93
C ASN A 38 0.19 -14.86 1.77
N ARG A 39 -0.13 -15.22 0.52
CA ARG A 39 -1.03 -16.33 0.15
C ARG A 39 -2.48 -16.19 0.64
N ALA A 40 -2.86 -15.04 1.20
CA ALA A 40 -4.22 -14.82 1.67
C ALA A 40 -5.22 -14.73 0.51
N ASN A 41 -6.48 -15.10 0.78
CA ASN A 41 -7.59 -14.89 -0.14
C ASN A 41 -8.42 -13.71 0.36
N LEU A 42 -8.28 -12.55 -0.28
CA LEU A 42 -8.80 -11.25 0.16
C LEU A 42 -9.68 -10.62 -0.92
N VAL A 43 -10.32 -11.44 -1.76
CA VAL A 43 -11.15 -10.96 -2.88
C VAL A 43 -12.16 -9.90 -2.40
N ASN A 44 -12.19 -8.76 -3.10
CA ASN A 44 -13.06 -7.61 -2.81
C ASN A 44 -12.84 -6.93 -1.44
N CYS A 45 -11.69 -7.11 -0.80
CA CYS A 45 -11.37 -6.38 0.43
C CYS A 45 -11.21 -4.87 0.17
N ASP A 46 -11.48 -4.07 1.20
CA ASP A 46 -11.30 -2.62 1.16
C ASP A 46 -10.10 -2.21 2.03
N PHE A 47 -9.09 -1.69 1.35
CA PHE A 47 -7.84 -1.14 1.88
C PHE A 47 -7.69 0.35 1.52
N SER A 48 -8.75 1.01 1.07
CA SER A 48 -8.68 2.39 0.60
C SER A 48 -8.20 3.35 1.70
N GLY A 49 -7.30 4.27 1.33
CA GLY A 49 -6.73 5.28 2.21
C GLY A 49 -5.81 4.74 3.33
N GLN A 50 -5.54 3.44 3.39
CA GLN A 50 -4.71 2.86 4.45
C GLN A 50 -3.21 3.08 4.21
N ASP A 51 -2.44 3.14 5.30
CA ASP A 51 -0.98 3.06 5.25
C ASP A 51 -0.54 1.60 5.42
N LEU A 52 0.06 1.06 4.36
CA LEU A 52 0.40 -0.35 4.22
C LEU A 52 1.88 -0.57 3.92
N ARG A 53 2.74 0.44 4.14
CA ARG A 53 4.19 0.40 3.80
C ARG A 53 4.96 -0.80 4.38
N ASP A 54 4.47 -1.40 5.46
CA ASP A 54 5.07 -2.57 6.12
C ASP A 54 4.31 -3.88 5.83
N ALA A 55 3.40 -3.88 4.87
CA ALA A 55 2.62 -5.06 4.50
C ALA A 55 3.27 -5.87 3.37
N GLU A 56 2.98 -7.17 3.34
CA GLU A 56 3.36 -8.07 2.25
C GLU A 56 2.13 -8.81 1.71
N PHE A 57 2.01 -8.93 0.39
CA PHE A 57 0.90 -9.59 -0.30
C PHE A 57 1.37 -10.64 -1.31
N ASP A 58 2.54 -11.25 -1.08
CA ASP A 58 3.10 -12.23 -2.00
C ASP A 58 2.16 -13.41 -2.19
N HIS A 59 1.92 -13.76 -3.45
CA HIS A 59 1.00 -14.82 -3.86
C HIS A 59 -0.45 -14.66 -3.36
N ALA A 60 -0.85 -13.48 -2.86
CA ALA A 60 -2.20 -13.25 -2.39
C ALA A 60 -3.20 -13.17 -3.55
N ASN A 61 -4.45 -13.57 -3.29
CA ASN A 61 -5.57 -13.34 -4.19
C ASN A 61 -6.31 -12.07 -3.77
N LEU A 62 -6.03 -10.98 -4.46
CA LEU A 62 -6.51 -9.63 -4.20
C LEU A 62 -7.51 -9.14 -5.28
N ARG A 63 -8.11 -10.06 -6.03
CA ARG A 63 -9.03 -9.72 -7.12
C ARG A 63 -10.15 -8.79 -6.62
N GLY A 64 -10.35 -7.67 -7.31
CA GLY A 64 -11.39 -6.69 -6.98
C GLY A 64 -11.16 -5.89 -5.68
N CYS A 65 -9.99 -5.98 -5.05
CA CYS A 65 -9.71 -5.18 -3.86
C CYS A 65 -9.69 -3.68 -4.17
N ASN A 66 -10.09 -2.87 -3.20
CA ASN A 66 -9.97 -1.43 -3.26
C ASN A 66 -8.75 -0.94 -2.49
N PHE A 67 -7.75 -0.43 -3.18
CA PHE A 67 -6.54 0.22 -2.66
C PHE A 67 -6.50 1.71 -3.00
N SER A 68 -7.62 2.33 -3.39
CA SER A 68 -7.61 3.74 -3.78
C SER A 68 -7.07 4.63 -2.66
N HIS A 69 -6.23 5.59 -3.02
CA HIS A 69 -5.57 6.51 -2.08
C HIS A 69 -4.70 5.85 -0.99
N ALA A 70 -4.41 4.55 -1.08
CA ALA A 70 -3.58 3.86 -0.11
C ALA A 70 -2.10 4.26 -0.27
N ASN A 71 -1.36 4.25 0.84
CA ASN A 71 0.09 4.35 0.84
C ASN A 71 0.70 2.94 0.82
N LEU A 72 1.27 2.58 -0.32
CA LEU A 72 1.78 1.26 -0.66
C LEU A 72 3.26 1.35 -1.08
N GLN A 73 3.97 2.39 -0.63
CA GLN A 73 5.38 2.55 -0.95
C GLN A 73 6.19 1.34 -0.46
N GLY A 74 7.00 0.76 -1.34
CA GLY A 74 7.84 -0.39 -1.03
C GLY A 74 7.12 -1.72 -0.80
N VAL A 75 5.79 -1.78 -0.95
CA VAL A 75 5.00 -2.99 -0.69
C VAL A 75 5.29 -4.07 -1.73
N ARG A 76 5.35 -5.33 -1.27
CA ARG A 76 5.51 -6.49 -2.14
C ARG A 76 4.17 -7.12 -2.52
N PHE A 77 3.97 -7.28 -3.82
CA PHE A 77 2.86 -7.98 -4.48
C PHE A 77 3.37 -9.12 -5.37
N PHE A 78 4.49 -9.75 -5.01
CA PHE A 78 5.14 -10.75 -5.86
C PHE A 78 4.17 -11.88 -6.23
N SER A 79 3.96 -12.11 -7.52
CA SER A 79 3.02 -13.12 -8.03
C SER A 79 1.58 -13.02 -7.48
N ALA A 80 1.15 -11.85 -7.00
CA ALA A 80 -0.21 -11.64 -6.52
C ALA A 80 -1.23 -11.58 -7.68
N ASN A 81 -2.46 -11.99 -7.39
CA ASN A 81 -3.59 -11.77 -8.31
C ASN A 81 -4.31 -10.46 -7.96
N LEU A 82 -4.05 -9.41 -8.73
CA LEU A 82 -4.59 -8.06 -8.59
C LEU A 82 -5.65 -7.75 -9.67
N GLU A 83 -6.26 -8.77 -10.27
CA GLU A 83 -7.25 -8.60 -11.33
C GLU A 83 -8.41 -7.71 -10.85
N SER A 84 -8.80 -6.71 -11.65
CA SER A 84 -9.82 -5.71 -11.30
C SER A 84 -9.59 -4.95 -10.00
N ALA A 85 -8.38 -4.94 -9.43
CA ALA A 85 -8.10 -4.15 -8.23
C ALA A 85 -8.11 -2.64 -8.55
N ASN A 86 -8.55 -1.83 -7.58
CA ASN A 86 -8.58 -0.38 -7.71
C ASN A 86 -7.40 0.24 -6.98
N PHE A 87 -6.46 0.84 -7.70
CA PHE A 87 -5.31 1.58 -7.21
C PHE A 87 -5.41 3.08 -7.53
N GLU A 88 -6.62 3.60 -7.76
CA GLU A 88 -6.81 5.01 -8.08
C GLU A 88 -6.10 5.92 -7.05
N ALA A 89 -5.22 6.78 -7.55
CA ALA A 89 -4.42 7.72 -6.76
C ALA A 89 -3.66 7.06 -5.58
N ALA A 90 -3.34 5.77 -5.67
CA ALA A 90 -2.50 5.08 -4.71
C ALA A 90 -1.03 5.46 -4.89
N ASP A 91 -0.29 5.46 -3.78
CA ASP A 91 1.15 5.68 -3.78
C ASP A 91 1.88 4.33 -3.80
N LEU A 92 2.33 3.92 -4.98
CA LEU A 92 2.98 2.63 -5.28
C LEU A 92 4.50 2.80 -5.48
N ARG A 93 5.11 3.89 -5.02
CA ARG A 93 6.51 4.16 -5.29
C ARG A 93 7.40 3.05 -4.72
N ALA A 94 8.35 2.58 -5.51
CA ALA A 94 9.25 1.47 -5.15
C ALA A 94 8.56 0.15 -4.78
N SER A 95 7.26 -0.04 -5.07
CA SER A 95 6.59 -1.33 -4.82
C SER A 95 7.03 -2.42 -5.81
N ASP A 96 6.95 -3.68 -5.38
CA ASP A 96 7.31 -4.84 -6.20
C ASP A 96 6.04 -5.56 -6.71
N PHE A 97 5.81 -5.48 -8.02
CA PHE A 97 4.74 -6.15 -8.75
C PHE A 97 5.22 -7.35 -9.57
N GLU A 98 6.45 -7.84 -9.34
CA GLU A 98 7.03 -8.88 -10.19
C GLU A 98 6.09 -10.08 -10.32
N SER A 99 5.85 -10.50 -11.57
CA SER A 99 4.97 -11.63 -11.93
C SER A 99 3.50 -11.53 -11.47
N SER A 100 3.06 -10.36 -10.99
CA SER A 100 1.66 -10.15 -10.59
C SER A 100 0.71 -10.00 -11.78
N ARG A 101 -0.59 -10.15 -11.54
CA ARG A 101 -1.65 -9.99 -12.55
C ARG A 101 -2.49 -8.75 -12.25
N LEU A 102 -2.28 -7.66 -12.97
CA LEU A 102 -3.04 -6.41 -12.89
C LEU A 102 -4.07 -6.29 -14.04
N THR A 103 -4.55 -7.40 -14.58
CA THR A 103 -5.56 -7.41 -15.64
C THR A 103 -6.81 -6.66 -15.18
N HIS A 104 -7.25 -5.67 -15.96
CA HIS A 104 -8.40 -4.79 -15.67
C HIS A 104 -8.24 -3.92 -14.39
N ALA A 105 -7.03 -3.80 -13.85
CA ALA A 105 -6.79 -2.95 -12.68
C ALA A 105 -6.95 -1.46 -13.04
N ASN A 106 -7.45 -0.68 -12.09
CA ASN A 106 -7.52 0.77 -12.21
C ASN A 106 -6.28 1.40 -11.55
N LEU A 107 -5.38 1.97 -12.35
CA LEU A 107 -4.18 2.69 -11.92
C LEU A 107 -4.30 4.19 -12.18
N THR A 108 -5.51 4.71 -12.39
CA THR A 108 -5.72 6.14 -12.65
C THR A 108 -5.05 7.00 -11.58
N ASN A 109 -4.20 7.93 -12.01
CA ASN A 109 -3.45 8.84 -11.13
C ASN A 109 -2.51 8.16 -10.10
N ALA A 110 -2.24 6.86 -10.20
CA ALA A 110 -1.34 6.16 -9.30
C ALA A 110 0.13 6.62 -9.49
N LEU A 111 0.92 6.55 -8.42
CA LEU A 111 2.34 6.90 -8.42
C LEU A 111 3.19 5.63 -8.40
N LEU A 112 3.77 5.23 -9.53
CA LEU A 112 4.58 4.01 -9.67
C LEU A 112 6.08 4.31 -9.78
N GLU A 113 6.53 5.48 -9.32
CA GLU A 113 7.94 5.89 -9.45
C GLU A 113 8.88 4.84 -8.84
N GLY A 114 9.81 4.31 -9.64
CA GLY A 114 10.78 3.30 -9.22
C GLY A 114 10.20 1.92 -8.89
N ALA A 115 8.93 1.63 -9.24
CA ALA A 115 8.34 0.32 -9.00
C ALA A 115 8.97 -0.78 -9.88
N PHE A 116 8.91 -2.02 -9.41
CA PHE A 116 9.42 -3.20 -10.13
C PHE A 116 8.25 -3.97 -10.74
N GLY A 117 8.10 -3.94 -12.06
CA GLY A 117 6.98 -4.54 -12.79
C GLY A 117 7.38 -5.67 -13.73
N THR A 118 8.57 -6.25 -13.60
CA THR A 118 9.03 -7.35 -14.47
C THR A 118 8.04 -8.51 -14.45
N ASN A 119 7.63 -8.99 -15.62
CA ASN A 119 6.62 -10.05 -15.76
C ASN A 119 5.20 -9.74 -15.25
N ALA A 120 4.94 -8.53 -14.76
CA ALA A 120 3.59 -8.12 -14.40
C ALA A 120 2.70 -8.04 -15.66
N LYS A 121 1.43 -8.42 -15.52
CA LYS A 121 0.46 -8.42 -16.63
C LYS A 121 -0.54 -7.30 -16.46
N PHE A 122 -0.50 -6.29 -17.32
CA PHE A 122 -1.37 -5.11 -17.28
C PHE A 122 -2.52 -5.15 -18.30
N GLY A 123 -2.94 -6.33 -18.76
CA GLY A 123 -3.95 -6.45 -19.80
C GLY A 123 -5.23 -5.68 -19.47
N GLU A 124 -5.61 -4.73 -20.32
CA GLU A 124 -6.78 -3.85 -20.17
C GLU A 124 -6.79 -3.04 -18.86
N ALA A 125 -5.61 -2.79 -18.26
CA ALA A 125 -5.50 -1.87 -17.13
C ALA A 125 -5.77 -0.42 -17.55
N ILE A 126 -6.40 0.34 -16.66
CA ILE A 126 -6.65 1.78 -16.87
C ILE A 126 -5.48 2.54 -16.26
N ILE A 127 -4.71 3.26 -17.08
CA ILE A 127 -3.48 3.94 -16.63
C ILE A 127 -3.51 5.46 -16.84
N THR A 128 -4.70 6.05 -17.03
CA THR A 128 -4.81 7.49 -17.29
C THR A 128 -4.24 8.31 -16.14
N GLY A 129 -3.26 9.16 -16.40
CA GLY A 129 -2.60 9.99 -15.39
C GLY A 129 -1.69 9.22 -14.42
N ALA A 130 -1.44 7.92 -14.63
CA ALA A 130 -0.44 7.20 -13.84
C ALA A 130 0.97 7.76 -14.12
N ASP A 131 1.81 7.79 -13.09
CA ASP A 131 3.23 8.17 -13.21
C ASP A 131 4.11 6.92 -13.14
N PHE A 132 4.75 6.59 -14.25
CA PHE A 132 5.62 5.42 -14.41
C PHE A 132 7.11 5.75 -14.35
N THR A 133 7.50 6.92 -13.84
CA THR A 133 8.90 7.36 -13.83
C THR A 133 9.81 6.28 -13.23
N ASP A 134 10.86 5.89 -13.95
CA ASP A 134 11.82 4.88 -13.51
C ASP A 134 11.21 3.50 -13.14
N ILE A 135 9.99 3.19 -13.60
CA ILE A 135 9.44 1.84 -13.46
C ILE A 135 10.30 0.84 -14.25
N ILE A 136 10.54 -0.34 -13.69
CA ILE A 136 11.24 -1.41 -14.38
C ILE A 136 10.20 -2.34 -15.01
N LEU A 137 10.10 -2.29 -16.34
CA LEU A 137 9.21 -3.14 -17.14
C LEU A 137 9.99 -3.92 -18.20
N ARG A 138 9.36 -4.97 -18.74
CA ARG A 138 9.87 -5.58 -19.97
C ARG A 138 9.52 -4.69 -21.18
N PRO A 139 10.35 -4.67 -22.24
CA PRO A 139 10.10 -3.84 -23.42
C PRO A 139 8.75 -4.07 -24.10
N ASP A 140 8.25 -5.31 -24.13
CA ASP A 140 6.93 -5.64 -24.69
C ASP A 140 5.78 -5.06 -23.86
N THR A 141 5.95 -5.03 -22.54
CA THR A 141 4.96 -4.49 -21.60
C THR A 141 4.95 -2.97 -21.64
N GLU A 142 6.13 -2.34 -21.68
CA GLU A 142 6.26 -0.90 -21.91
C GLU A 142 5.58 -0.48 -23.22
N ALA A 143 5.90 -1.15 -24.34
CA ALA A 143 5.29 -0.85 -25.63
C ALA A 143 3.76 -1.04 -25.64
N TYR A 144 3.25 -2.05 -24.93
CA TYR A 144 1.82 -2.24 -24.73
C TYR A 144 1.18 -1.07 -23.97
N LEU A 145 1.79 -0.65 -22.86
CA LEU A 145 1.29 0.45 -22.03
C LEU A 145 1.34 1.79 -22.77
N CYS A 146 2.33 2.01 -23.64
CA CYS A 146 2.38 3.19 -24.50
C CYS A 146 1.14 3.35 -25.39
N GLY A 147 0.50 2.25 -25.82
CA GLY A 147 -0.76 2.29 -26.57
C GLY A 147 -1.98 2.70 -25.74
N LEU A 148 -1.87 2.67 -24.41
CA LEU A 148 -2.93 3.03 -23.46
C LEU A 148 -2.69 4.38 -22.77
N ALA A 149 -1.45 4.87 -22.83
CA ALA A 149 -0.98 5.98 -22.03
C ALA A 149 -1.62 7.31 -22.46
N GLN A 150 -2.21 8.00 -21.49
CA GLN A 150 -2.81 9.32 -21.68
C GLN A 150 -2.91 10.05 -20.34
N GLY A 151 -3.06 11.37 -20.40
CA GLY A 151 -3.24 12.21 -19.22
C GLY A 151 -1.94 12.60 -18.52
N THR A 152 -2.10 13.37 -17.46
CA THR A 152 -1.02 13.93 -16.64
C THR A 152 -1.35 13.63 -15.19
N ASN A 153 -0.36 13.13 -14.44
CA ASN A 153 -0.57 12.87 -13.03
C ASN A 153 -0.80 14.19 -12.28
N PRO A 154 -1.90 14.34 -11.51
CA PRO A 154 -2.24 15.59 -10.84
C PRO A 154 -1.30 15.93 -9.67
N ILE A 155 -0.54 14.96 -9.15
CA ILE A 155 0.38 15.15 -8.03
C ILE A 155 1.78 15.52 -8.52
N THR A 156 2.31 14.79 -9.51
CA THR A 156 3.67 15.03 -10.01
C THR A 156 3.75 16.01 -11.17
N GLY A 157 2.61 16.25 -11.84
CA GLY A 157 2.55 17.08 -13.06
C GLY A 157 3.19 16.44 -14.29
N ARG A 158 3.64 15.17 -14.20
CA ARG A 158 4.28 14.45 -15.32
C ARG A 158 3.23 13.81 -16.21
N ASN A 159 3.45 13.87 -17.52
CA ASN A 159 2.58 13.21 -18.50
C ASN A 159 2.85 11.70 -18.52
N THR A 160 1.79 10.88 -18.54
CA THR A 160 1.92 9.42 -18.50
C THR A 160 2.75 8.86 -19.66
N LEU A 161 2.60 9.40 -20.88
CA LEU A 161 3.38 8.97 -22.05
C LEU A 161 4.88 9.22 -21.86
N ASP A 162 5.22 10.41 -21.31
CA ASP A 162 6.61 10.79 -21.08
C ASP A 162 7.26 9.89 -20.02
N THR A 163 6.51 9.55 -18.97
CA THR A 163 7.03 8.69 -17.87
C THR A 163 7.26 7.24 -18.29
N LEU A 164 6.63 6.79 -19.38
CA LEU A 164 6.83 5.47 -19.98
C LEU A 164 7.92 5.47 -21.07
N PHE A 165 8.56 6.62 -21.33
CA PHE A 165 9.55 6.78 -22.40
C PHE A 165 9.07 6.31 -23.79
N CYS A 166 7.77 6.48 -24.06
CA CYS A 166 7.17 6.04 -25.31
C CYS A 166 7.85 6.70 -26.52
N LYS A 167 8.27 5.89 -27.49
CA LYS A 167 8.79 6.40 -28.76
C LYS A 167 7.62 6.87 -29.62
N GLY A 168 7.64 8.14 -30.02
CA GLY A 168 6.68 8.71 -30.97
C GLY A 168 6.83 8.18 -32.40
#